data_AF-A0A2M9M6G3-F1
#
_entry.id   AF-A0A2M9M6G3-F1
#
_cell.length_a   1.000
_cell.length_b   1.000
_cell.length_c   1.000
_cell.angle_alpha   90.00
_cell.angle_beta   90.00
_cell.angle_gamma   90.00
#
_symmetry.space_group_name_H-M   'P 1'
#
loop_
_entity.id
_entity.type
_entity.pdbx_description
1 polymer ?
#
loop_
_entity_poly.entity_id
_entity_poly.type
_entity_poly.pdbx_seq_one_letter_code
_entity_poly.pdbx_strand_id
1 'polypeptide(L)'
;MSAEADHGGTTYTIQPAGGTGQHAGHHQTFPHRLKARVVDSHDQKPVTELPVTFAWDSLSQQALFEGDQATVTVLTDPQGYAETPRLEAGDAAGTAAFTVTAAGAPPVHVEITVDR
;
A
#
# COMPACT_ATOMS: atom_id res chain seq x y z
N MET A 1 -9.87 -7.92 -28.12
CA MET A 1 -9.90 -8.71 -26.87
C MET A 1 -9.22 -7.88 -25.80
N SER A 2 -9.99 -7.28 -24.89
CA SER A 2 -9.45 -6.66 -23.68
C SER A 2 -10.40 -7.07 -22.57
N ALA A 3 -9.89 -7.85 -21.63
CA ALA A 3 -10.67 -8.49 -20.58
C ALA A 3 -11.42 -7.43 -19.78
N GLU A 4 -12.72 -7.32 -20.05
CA GLU A 4 -13.70 -6.82 -19.09
C GLU A 4 -13.67 -7.84 -17.96
N ALA A 5 -12.85 -7.58 -16.95
CA ALA A 5 -12.87 -8.37 -15.75
C ALA A 5 -14.16 -7.99 -15.00
N ASP A 6 -15.27 -8.58 -15.44
CA ASP A 6 -16.39 -8.89 -14.56
C ASP A 6 -15.81 -9.70 -13.40
N HIS A 7 -15.40 -9.01 -12.34
CA HIS A 7 -15.20 -9.61 -11.03
C HIS A 7 -16.56 -9.61 -10.33
N GLY A 8 -17.55 -10.28 -10.94
CA GLY A 8 -18.76 -10.68 -10.24
C GLY A 8 -18.35 -11.57 -9.07
N GLY A 9 -18.40 -11.04 -7.85
CA GLY A 9 -18.22 -11.86 -6.65
C GLY A 9 -18.21 -11.09 -5.34
N THR A 10 -17.27 -10.16 -5.16
CA THR A 10 -17.16 -9.41 -3.91
C THR A 10 -16.36 -8.13 -4.15
N THR A 11 -17.03 -6.99 -4.11
CA THR A 11 -16.34 -5.69 -4.17
C THR A 11 -15.82 -5.40 -2.78
N TYR A 12 -14.51 -5.39 -2.61
CA TYR A 12 -13.85 -4.92 -1.41
C TYR A 12 -13.43 -3.47 -1.60
N THR A 13 -13.30 -2.73 -0.50
CA THR A 13 -12.85 -1.34 -0.46
C THR A 13 -11.57 -1.30 0.35
N ILE A 14 -10.48 -0.86 -0.27
CA ILE A 14 -9.24 -0.54 0.44
C ILE A 14 -9.35 0.90 0.94
N GLN A 15 -9.22 1.09 2.24
CA GLN A 15 -9.18 2.38 2.91
C GLN A 15 -7.80 2.56 3.51
N PRO A 16 -6.95 3.48 3.01
CA PRO A 16 -5.72 3.80 3.71
C PRO A 16 -6.05 4.31 5.12
N ALA A 17 -5.58 3.58 6.13
CA ALA A 17 -5.85 3.82 7.54
C ALA A 17 -4.66 4.50 8.25
N GLY A 18 -3.47 4.55 7.64
CA GLY A 18 -2.31 5.23 8.21
C GLY A 18 -1.08 5.20 7.32
N GLY A 19 -0.15 6.11 7.58
CA GLY A 19 1.16 6.19 6.90
C GLY A 19 1.13 6.77 5.48
N THR A 20 -0.02 7.17 4.96
CA THR A 20 -0.11 7.85 3.66
C THR A 20 0.17 9.34 3.83
N GLY A 21 0.92 9.94 2.90
CA GLY A 21 1.28 11.37 2.92
C GLY A 21 2.39 11.72 3.92
N GLN A 22 3.08 10.73 4.44
CA GLN A 22 4.19 10.92 5.39
C GLN A 22 5.45 11.45 4.69
N HIS A 23 6.33 12.05 5.48
CA HIS A 23 7.62 12.54 5.01
C HIS A 23 8.78 12.05 5.87
N ALA A 24 9.90 11.73 5.22
CA ALA A 24 11.15 11.35 5.85
C ALA A 24 12.32 11.98 5.09
N GLY A 25 13.39 12.33 5.80
CA GLY A 25 14.62 12.79 5.14
C GLY A 25 15.33 11.63 4.44
N HIS A 26 16.27 11.96 3.54
CA HIS A 26 17.17 10.98 2.93
C HIS A 26 17.79 10.00 3.93
N HIS A 27 17.85 8.72 3.55
CA HIS A 27 18.37 7.62 4.38
C HIS A 27 17.71 7.50 5.76
N GLN A 28 16.50 8.05 5.92
CA GLN A 28 15.73 7.85 7.14
C GLN A 28 14.60 6.86 6.94
N THR A 29 14.40 6.03 7.94
CA THR A 29 13.24 5.17 8.01
C THR A 29 12.01 6.02 8.29
N PHE A 30 10.95 5.81 7.52
CA PHE A 30 9.69 6.49 7.74
C PHE A 30 9.12 6.14 9.11
N PRO A 31 8.70 7.14 9.91
CA PRO A 31 8.23 6.91 11.28
C PRO A 31 6.88 6.19 11.34
N HIS A 32 6.09 6.29 10.26
CA HIS A 32 4.79 5.66 10.15
C HIS A 32 4.81 4.55 9.10
N ARG A 33 4.15 3.44 9.43
CA ARG A 33 3.99 2.26 8.56
C ARG A 33 2.77 2.48 7.69
N LEU A 34 2.81 2.09 6.41
CA LEU A 34 1.62 2.14 5.57
C LEU A 34 0.63 1.11 6.10
N LYS A 35 -0.55 1.61 6.45
CA LYS A 35 -1.64 0.79 6.94
C LYS A 35 -2.81 0.99 6.00
N ALA A 36 -3.26 -0.09 5.38
CA ALA A 36 -4.50 -0.13 4.62
C ALA A 36 -5.51 -0.95 5.41
N ARG A 37 -6.79 -0.60 5.31
CA ARG A 37 -7.90 -1.36 5.86
C ARG A 37 -8.76 -1.83 4.71
N VAL A 38 -8.92 -3.13 4.57
CA VAL A 38 -9.81 -3.71 3.58
C VAL A 38 -11.13 -4.08 4.24
N VAL A 39 -12.21 -3.53 3.69
CA VAL A 39 -13.58 -3.85 4.10
C VAL A 39 -14.38 -4.32 2.91
N ASP A 40 -15.33 -5.21 3.18
CA ASP A 40 -16.35 -5.60 2.22
C ASP A 40 -17.29 -4.43 1.96
N SER A 41 -17.49 -4.07 0.69
CA SER A 41 -18.35 -2.92 0.35
C SER A 41 -19.85 -3.23 0.46
N HIS A 42 -20.23 -4.50 0.54
CA HIS A 42 -21.62 -4.94 0.67
C HIS A 42 -22.06 -4.95 2.15
N ASP A 43 -21.26 -5.56 3.02
CA ASP A 43 -21.57 -5.75 4.45
C ASP A 43 -20.78 -4.82 5.39
N GLN A 44 -19.88 -3.99 4.85
CA GLN A 44 -18.91 -3.18 5.62
C GLN A 44 -18.04 -4.01 6.60
N LYS A 45 -17.98 -5.33 6.37
CA LYS A 45 -17.23 -6.26 7.23
C LYS A 45 -15.73 -6.19 6.93
N PRO A 46 -14.88 -6.17 7.95
CA PRO A 46 -13.44 -6.26 7.73
C PRO A 46 -13.09 -7.61 7.09
N VAL A 47 -12.23 -7.57 6.06
CA VAL A 47 -11.78 -8.77 5.36
C VAL A 47 -10.43 -9.18 5.93
N THR A 48 -10.33 -10.36 6.53
CA THR A 48 -9.07 -10.91 7.06
C THR A 48 -8.46 -11.90 6.09
N GLU A 49 -7.15 -12.13 6.22
CA GLU A 49 -6.35 -13.06 5.41
C GLU A 49 -6.35 -12.71 3.92
N LEU A 50 -6.61 -11.45 3.57
CA LEU A 50 -6.57 -10.98 2.19
C LEU A 50 -5.15 -10.51 1.83
N PRO A 51 -4.54 -11.03 0.76
CA PRO A 51 -3.25 -10.55 0.30
C PRO A 51 -3.39 -9.18 -0.34
N VAL A 52 -2.77 -8.18 0.30
CA VAL A 52 -2.65 -6.81 -0.18
C VAL A 52 -1.21 -6.61 -0.64
N THR A 53 -1.04 -6.31 -1.92
CA THR A 53 0.26 -6.05 -2.52
C THR A 53 0.46 -4.55 -2.69
N PHE A 54 1.50 -4.04 -2.05
CA PHE A 54 1.95 -2.66 -2.16
C PHE A 54 3.12 -2.65 -3.12
N ALA A 55 2.91 -2.08 -4.30
CA ALA A 55 3.92 -1.94 -5.33
C ALA A 55 4.29 -0.47 -5.47
N TRP A 56 5.57 -0.18 -5.33
CA TRP A 56 6.13 1.13 -5.64
C TRP A 56 6.44 1.21 -7.13
N ASP A 57 5.98 2.28 -7.79
CA ASP A 57 6.07 2.41 -9.26
C ASP A 57 7.28 3.24 -9.72
N SER A 58 7.87 4.07 -8.85
CA SER A 58 9.00 4.91 -9.29
C SER A 58 10.34 4.15 -9.30
N LEU A 59 11.19 4.47 -10.28
CA LEU A 59 12.47 3.80 -10.55
C LEU A 59 13.67 4.54 -9.94
N SER A 60 13.42 5.53 -9.07
CA SER A 60 14.40 6.56 -8.71
C SER A 60 15.06 6.35 -7.33
N GLN A 61 14.95 5.18 -6.69
CA GLN A 61 15.33 4.93 -5.29
C GLN A 61 14.85 6.02 -4.30
N GLN A 62 13.61 6.47 -4.43
CA GLN A 62 13.04 7.44 -3.49
C GLN A 62 12.68 6.77 -2.17
N ALA A 63 12.02 5.62 -2.24
CA ALA A 63 11.62 4.86 -1.06
C ALA A 63 11.70 3.36 -1.34
N LEU A 64 12.18 2.62 -0.35
CA LEU A 64 12.34 1.18 -0.39
C LEU A 64 11.66 0.59 0.85
N PHE A 65 10.99 -0.55 0.70
CA PHE A 65 10.59 -1.32 1.87
C PHE A 65 11.81 -1.94 2.54
N GLU A 66 11.69 -2.24 3.83
CA GLU A 66 12.71 -2.97 4.58
C GLU A 66 13.22 -4.17 3.77
N GLY A 67 14.53 -4.26 3.60
CA GLY A 67 15.16 -5.29 2.76
C GLY A 67 15.36 -4.91 1.29
N ASP A 68 15.34 -3.63 0.95
CA ASP A 68 15.57 -3.11 -0.41
C ASP A 68 14.50 -3.57 -1.43
N GLN A 69 13.28 -3.78 -0.95
CA GLN A 69 12.17 -4.26 -1.79
C GLN A 69 11.34 -3.08 -2.31
N ALA A 70 11.03 -3.07 -3.60
CA ALA A 70 10.08 -2.13 -4.21
C ALA A 70 8.62 -2.59 -4.07
N THR A 71 8.40 -3.87 -3.78
CA THR A 71 7.06 -4.47 -3.66
C THR A 71 7.00 -5.37 -2.45
N VAL A 72 5.93 -5.26 -1.69
CA VAL A 72 5.66 -6.11 -0.53
C VAL A 72 4.21 -6.58 -0.55
N THR A 73 4.00 -7.85 -0.22
CA THR A 73 2.67 -8.42 -0.03
C THR A 73 2.47 -8.69 1.45
N VAL A 74 1.38 -8.14 2.00
CA VAL A 74 0.99 -8.32 3.40
C VAL A 74 -0.45 -8.80 3.47
N LEU A 75 -0.76 -9.62 4.48
CA LEU A 75 -2.11 -10.13 4.70
C LEU A 75 -2.88 -9.19 5.63
N THR A 76 -4.19 -9.06 5.43
CA THR A 76 -5.03 -8.31 6.36
C THR A 76 -5.29 -9.08 7.66
N ASP A 77 -5.18 -8.39 8.78
CA ASP A 77 -5.52 -8.86 10.12
C ASP A 77 -7.03 -9.19 10.29
N PRO A 78 -7.44 -9.84 11.40
CA PRO A 78 -8.86 -10.10 11.73
C PRO A 78 -9.76 -8.85 11.77
N GLN A 79 -9.16 -7.67 11.89
CA GLN A 79 -9.85 -6.38 11.82
C GLN A 79 -9.84 -5.73 10.42
N GLY A 80 -9.31 -6.45 9.43
CA GLY A 80 -9.17 -6.01 8.04
C GLY A 80 -7.99 -5.09 7.78
N TYR A 81 -7.04 -4.96 8.71
CA TYR A 81 -5.90 -4.08 8.54
C TYR A 81 -4.71 -4.82 7.91
N ALA A 82 -4.19 -4.32 6.80
CA ALA A 82 -2.92 -4.70 6.23
C ALA A 82 -1.88 -3.63 6.61
N GLU A 83 -0.85 -4.01 7.37
CA GLU A 83 0.26 -3.13 7.72
C GLU A 83 1.53 -3.56 6.97
N THR A 84 2.12 -2.65 6.21
CA THR A 84 3.40 -2.91 5.53
C THR A 84 4.54 -2.94 6.54
N PRO A 85 5.67 -3.58 6.23
CA PRO A 85 6.92 -3.38 6.98
C PRO A 85 7.37 -1.92 6.94
N ARG A 86 8.46 -1.60 7.67
CA ARG A 86 9.04 -0.25 7.66
C ARG A 86 9.46 0.12 6.23
N LEU A 87 9.21 1.37 5.86
CA LEU A 87 9.74 1.96 4.64
C LEU A 87 10.97 2.78 5.01
N GLU A 88 11.97 2.77 4.16
CA GLU A 88 13.17 3.58 4.26
C GLU A 88 13.26 4.52 3.06
N ALA A 89 13.51 5.79 3.33
CA ALA A 89 13.79 6.77 2.30
C ALA A 89 15.17 6.47 1.70
N GLY A 90 15.22 6.35 0.38
CA GLY A 90 16.46 6.15 -0.36
C GLY A 90 17.19 7.46 -0.64
N ASP A 91 18.09 7.41 -1.63
CA ASP A 91 18.94 8.53 -2.02
C ASP A 91 18.22 9.63 -2.81
N ALA A 92 17.01 9.40 -3.33
CA ALA A 92 16.28 10.40 -4.10
C ALA A 92 15.17 11.09 -3.31
N ALA A 93 15.21 12.42 -3.28
CA ALA A 93 14.15 13.25 -2.73
C ALA A 93 12.98 13.36 -3.72
N GLY A 94 11.78 13.56 -3.20
CA GLY A 94 10.55 13.77 -3.96
C GLY A 94 9.40 12.87 -3.54
N THR A 95 8.27 13.02 -4.24
CA THR A 95 7.06 12.25 -3.96
C THR A 95 7.17 10.85 -4.55
N ALA A 96 7.04 9.83 -3.70
CA ALA A 96 6.98 8.42 -4.07
C ALA A 96 5.52 7.95 -4.03
N ALA A 97 5.02 7.48 -5.17
CA ALA A 97 3.68 6.93 -5.29
C ALA A 97 3.72 5.40 -5.23
N PHE A 98 2.84 4.84 -4.42
CA PHE A 98 2.64 3.41 -4.21
C PHE A 98 1.25 3.04 -4.69
N THR A 99 1.17 1.92 -5.39
CA THR A 99 -0.07 1.31 -5.81
C THR A 99 -0.35 0.14 -4.89
N VAL A 100 -1.44 0.24 -4.14
CA VAL A 100 -1.93 -0.79 -3.25
C VAL A 100 -3.01 -1.57 -3.99
N THR A 101 -2.77 -2.85 -4.19
CA THR A 101 -3.67 -3.78 -4.88
C THR A 101 -4.13 -4.86 -3.91
N ALA A 102 -5.39 -5.25 -3.98
CA ALA A 102 -5.90 -6.38 -3.21
C ALA A 102 -6.88 -7.18 -4.07
N ALA A 103 -6.96 -8.49 -3.82
CA ALA A 103 -7.88 -9.36 -4.54
C ALA A 103 -9.33 -8.92 -4.29
N GLY A 104 -10.09 -8.63 -5.36
CA GLY A 104 -11.48 -8.17 -5.30
C GLY A 104 -11.67 -6.71 -4.84
N ALA A 105 -10.60 -5.94 -4.65
CA ALA A 105 -10.68 -4.52 -4.31
C ALA A 105 -10.10 -3.66 -5.43
N PRO A 106 -10.63 -2.45 -5.68
CA PRO A 106 -10.01 -1.54 -6.62
C PRO A 106 -8.64 -1.09 -6.07
N PRO A 107 -7.62 -0.95 -6.93
CA PRO A 107 -6.32 -0.46 -6.50
C PRO A 107 -6.44 0.95 -5.94
N VAL A 108 -5.73 1.23 -4.85
CA VAL A 108 -5.62 2.57 -4.27
C VAL A 108 -4.20 3.07 -4.38
N HIS A 109 -4.07 4.33 -4.75
CA HIS A 109 -2.77 5.00 -4.82
C HIS A 109 -2.52 5.74 -3.52
N VAL A 110 -1.32 5.57 -2.97
CA VAL A 110 -0.87 6.28 -1.78
C VAL A 110 0.47 6.92 -2.08
N GLU A 111 0.66 8.15 -1.64
CA GLU A 111 1.88 8.91 -1.88
C GLU A 111 2.59 9.20 -0.57
N ILE A 112 3.91 9.24 -0.59
CA ILE A 112 4.76 9.69 0.51
C ILE A 112 5.82 10.64 -0.04
N THR A 113 6.41 11.47 0.80
CA THR A 113 7.39 12.47 0.36
C THR A 113 8.74 12.22 0.99
N VAL A 114 9.79 12.22 0.19
CA VAL A 114 11.17 12.18 0.69
C VAL A 114 11.71 13.60 0.69
N ASP A 115 12.03 14.10 1.88
CA ASP A 115 12.63 15.41 2.07
C ASP A 115 14.13 15.40 1.75
N ARG A 116 14.62 16.56 1.30
CA ARG A 116 15.97 16.76 0.77
C ARG A 116 17.03 17.07 1.82
#